data_AF-A0A172YH21-F1
#
_entry.id   AF-A0A172YH21-F1
#
_cell.length_a   1.000
_cell.length_b   1.000
_cell.length_c   1.000
_cell.angle_alpha   90.00
_cell.angle_beta   90.00
_cell.angle_gamma   90.00
#
_symmetry.space_group_name_H-M   'P 1'
#
loop_
_entity.id
_entity.type
_entity.pdbx_description
1 polymer ?
#
loop_
_entity_poly.entity_id
_entity_poly.type
_entity_poly.pdbx_seq_one_letter_code
_entity_poly.pdbx_strand_id
1 'polypeptide(L)'
;MAPRSGVPSRSFVVSRAFGPLIILSLMWRGVTRNGALAGMLTGAAVVAVWGHYGWLGLYEMVPGFIASTAAIVIFSKIGKGPSEEMIERFDAAHEEYLASHGK
;
A
#
# COMPACT_ATOMS: atom_id res chain seq x y z
N MET A 1 26.87 -30.33 -9.67
CA MET A 1 27.03 -29.54 -8.42
C MET A 1 26.33 -28.20 -8.63
N ALA A 2 25.06 -28.07 -8.23
CA ALA A 2 24.29 -26.82 -8.41
C ALA A 2 24.25 -26.06 -7.07
N PRO A 3 24.60 -24.76 -7.03
CA PRO A 3 24.43 -23.96 -5.82
C PRO A 3 22.95 -23.57 -5.70
N ARG A 4 22.26 -24.06 -4.66
CA ARG A 4 20.92 -23.59 -4.28
C ARG A 4 20.92 -23.15 -2.83
N SER A 5 20.93 -21.83 -2.63
CA SER A 5 20.01 -21.11 -1.74
C SER A 5 20.49 -19.67 -1.54
N GLY A 6 20.51 -18.89 -2.62
CA GLY A 6 20.46 -17.43 -2.50
C GLY A 6 19.03 -17.04 -2.18
N VAL A 7 18.63 -17.06 -0.91
CA VAL A 7 17.41 -16.38 -0.47
C VAL A 7 17.83 -15.05 0.13
N PRO A 8 17.72 -13.92 -0.59
CA PRO A 8 17.97 -12.61 0.00
C PRO A 8 16.79 -12.27 0.94
N SER A 9 16.93 -12.61 2.22
CA SER A 9 15.91 -12.45 3.26
C SER A 9 15.68 -10.99 3.72
N ARG A 10 15.96 -9.98 2.87
CA ARG A 10 15.89 -8.56 3.27
C ARG A 10 15.24 -7.61 2.25
N SER A 11 14.88 -8.06 1.05
CA SER A 11 14.54 -7.14 -0.06
C SER A 11 13.04 -6.93 -0.33
N PHE A 12 12.12 -7.60 0.36
CA PHE A 12 10.68 -7.58 0.02
C PHE A 12 9.80 -6.72 0.94
N VAL A 13 10.40 -5.89 1.81
CA VAL A 13 9.66 -5.01 2.72
C VAL A 13 8.83 -3.99 1.93
N VAL A 14 9.37 -3.53 0.79
CA VAL A 14 8.74 -2.51 -0.06
C VAL A 14 7.48 -3.05 -0.75
N SER A 15 7.49 -4.30 -1.22
CA SER A 15 6.38 -4.88 -1.99
C SER A 15 5.09 -5.05 -1.17
N ARG A 16 5.19 -5.31 0.14
CA ARG A 16 4.02 -5.44 1.04
C ARG A 16 3.37 -4.11 1.39
N ALA A 17 4.16 -3.04 1.45
CA ALA A 17 3.68 -1.70 1.72
C ALA A 17 3.12 -1.02 0.46
N PHE A 18 3.68 -1.31 -0.72
CA PHE A 18 3.23 -0.71 -1.98
C PHE A 18 1.97 -1.34 -2.57
N GLY A 19 1.81 -2.66 -2.47
CA GLY A 19 0.65 -3.37 -3.03
C GLY A 19 -0.71 -2.78 -2.63
N PRO A 20 -1.01 -2.61 -1.32
CA PRO A 20 -2.29 -2.07 -0.90
C PRO A 20 -2.46 -0.59 -1.26
N LEU A 21 -1.36 0.17 -1.25
CA LEU A 21 -1.39 1.58 -1.65
C LEU A 21 -1.79 1.76 -3.12
N ILE A 22 -1.21 0.97 -4.03
CA ILE A 22 -1.53 1.01 -5.45
C ILE A 22 -3.01 0.64 -5.66
N ILE A 23 -3.46 -0.47 -5.07
CA ILE A 23 -4.86 -0.91 -5.20
C ILE A 23 -5.83 0.16 -4.68
N LEU A 24 -5.56 0.71 -3.49
CA LEU A 24 -6.42 1.75 -2.90
C LEU A 24 -6.43 3.03 -3.74
N SER A 25 -5.29 3.44 -4.30
CA SER A 25 -5.20 4.64 -5.15
C SER A 25 -6.01 4.53 -6.44
N LEU A 26 -6.18 3.31 -6.97
CA LEU A 26 -6.97 3.06 -8.17
C LEU A 26 -8.46 2.87 -7.87
N MET A 27 -8.77 2.25 -6.73
CA MET A 27 -10.15 1.93 -6.35
C MET A 27 -10.86 3.08 -5.64
N TRP A 28 -10.12 4.04 -5.05
CA TRP A 28 -10.71 5.06 -4.19
C TRP A 28 -10.04 6.43 -4.28
N ARG A 29 -10.83 7.44 -4.64
CA ARG A 29 -10.48 8.88 -4.64
C ARG A 29 -10.09 9.49 -3.29
N GLY A 30 -10.27 8.75 -2.19
CA GLY A 30 -10.07 9.26 -0.82
C GLY A 30 -8.64 9.13 -0.30
N VAL A 31 -7.72 8.52 -1.05
CA VAL A 31 -6.33 8.36 -0.59
C VAL A 31 -5.66 9.72 -0.50
N THR A 32 -5.01 10.03 0.62
CA THR A 32 -4.27 11.29 0.80
C THR A 32 -2.77 11.06 0.74
N ARG A 33 -1.98 12.08 0.39
CA ARG A 33 -0.51 12.00 0.43
C ARG A 33 0.02 11.57 1.80
N ASN A 34 -0.57 12.11 2.87
CA ASN A 34 -0.18 11.77 4.24
C ASN A 34 -0.62 10.36 4.63
N GLY A 35 -1.80 9.92 4.19
CA GLY A 35 -2.28 8.56 4.39
C GLY A 35 -1.44 7.52 3.64
N ALA A 36 -1.01 7.83 2.42
CA ALA A 36 -0.08 7.00 1.66
C ALA A 36 1.27 6.84 2.37
N LEU A 37 1.86 7.95 2.82
CA LEU A 37 3.13 7.93 3.56
C LEU A 37 3.02 7.21 4.90
N ALA A 38 1.96 7.48 5.66
CA ALA A 38 1.68 6.78 6.92
C ALA A 38 1.51 5.28 6.69
N GLY A 39 0.75 4.89 5.65
CA GLY A 39 0.57 3.51 5.21
C GLY A 39 1.86 2.77 4.89
N MET A 40 2.76 3.44 4.16
CA MET A 40 4.05 2.88 3.79
C MET A 40 4.96 2.72 5.02
N LEU A 41 5.04 3.74 5.89
CA LEU A 41 5.86 3.71 7.09
C LEU A 41 5.34 2.70 8.12
N THR A 42 4.03 2.69 8.39
CA THR A 42 3.40 1.74 9.30
C THR A 42 3.51 0.31 8.75
N GLY A 43 3.28 0.09 7.45
CA GLY A 43 3.46 -1.21 6.83
C GLY A 43 4.88 -1.73 6.95
N ALA A 44 5.88 -0.89 6.66
CA ALA A 44 7.29 -1.24 6.81
C ALA A 44 7.68 -1.51 8.27
N ALA A 45 7.24 -0.68 9.21
CA ALA A 45 7.51 -0.84 10.63
C ALA A 45 6.87 -2.12 11.18
N VAL A 46 5.61 -2.40 10.84
CA VAL A 46 4.90 -3.61 11.27
C VAL A 46 5.58 -4.86 10.72
N VAL A 47 5.95 -4.89 9.44
CA VAL A 47 6.68 -6.04 8.86
C VAL A 47 8.05 -6.24 9.54
N ALA A 48 8.78 -5.15 9.80
CA ALA A 48 10.08 -5.22 10.47
C ALA A 48 10.00 -5.74 11.91
N VAL A 49 8.99 -5.30 12.68
CA VAL A 49 8.76 -5.76 14.05
C VAL A 49 8.21 -7.19 14.08
N TRP A 50 7.34 -7.54 13.14
CA TRP A 50 6.72 -8.87 13.06
C TRP A 50 7.74 -9.97 12.76
N GLY A 51 8.78 -9.67 11.97
CA GLY A 51 9.89 -10.59 11.71
C GLY A 51 10.64 -11.02 12.99
N HIS A 52 10.55 -10.23 14.07
CA HIS A 52 11.23 -10.54 15.33
C HIS A 52 10.40 -11.43 16.28
N TYR A 53 9.07 -11.42 16.13
CA TYR A 53 8.10 -12.11 17.01
C TYR A 53 7.40 -13.30 16.33
N GLY A 54 7.82 -13.70 15.14
CA GLY A 54 7.16 -14.70 14.28
C GLY A 54 7.18 -16.14 14.81
N TRP A 55 6.39 -16.44 15.84
CA TRP A 55 6.19 -17.80 16.37
C TRP A 55 5.16 -18.65 15.60
N LEU A 56 4.45 -18.11 14.61
CA LEU A 56 3.27 -18.79 14.01
C LEU A 56 3.38 -19.23 12.54
N GLY A 57 4.54 -19.14 11.87
CA GLY A 57 4.68 -19.65 10.49
C GLY A 57 3.73 -19.04 9.45
N LEU A 58 3.01 -17.97 9.81
CA LEU A 58 2.09 -17.24 8.95
C LEU A 58 2.90 -16.40 7.96
N TYR A 59 2.51 -16.45 6.69
CA TYR A 59 3.10 -15.65 5.62
C TYR A 59 3.12 -14.18 6.04
N GLU A 60 4.32 -13.66 6.32
CA GLU A 60 4.57 -12.30 6.77
C GLU A 60 3.99 -11.21 5.82
N MET A 61 3.51 -11.60 4.63
CA MET A 61 2.77 -10.75 3.68
C MET A 61 1.43 -10.27 4.21
N VAL A 62 0.69 -11.16 4.86
CA VAL A 62 -0.70 -10.90 5.24
C VAL A 62 -0.81 -9.81 6.31
N PRO A 63 -0.11 -9.87 7.45
CA PRO A 63 -0.23 -8.84 8.49
C PRO A 63 0.32 -7.48 8.02
N GLY A 64 1.40 -7.45 7.23
CA GLY A 64 1.94 -6.21 6.67
C GLY A 64 0.99 -5.52 5.70
N PHE A 65 0.33 -6.29 4.84
CA PHE A 65 -0.65 -5.77 3.88
C PHE A 65 -1.89 -5.21 4.58
N ILE A 66 -2.42 -5.91 5.58
CA ILE A 66 -3.60 -5.47 6.35
C ILE A 66 -3.27 -4.21 7.16
N ALA A 67 -2.12 -4.20 7.85
CA ALA A 67 -1.71 -3.06 8.65
C ALA A 67 -1.47 -1.81 7.80
N SER A 68 -0.81 -1.97 6.63
CA SER A 68 -0.62 -0.87 5.68
C SER A 68 -1.95 -0.35 5.15
N THR A 69 -2.85 -1.24 4.73
CA THR A 69 -4.21 -0.88 4.27
C THR A 69 -4.98 -0.09 5.33
N ALA A 70 -5.02 -0.61 6.57
CA ALA A 70 -5.73 0.05 7.67
C ALA A 70 -5.15 1.44 7.97
N ALA A 71 -3.81 1.56 8.01
CA ALA A 71 -3.15 2.85 8.19
C ALA A 71 -3.50 3.83 7.07
N ILE A 72 -3.48 3.42 5.79
CA ILE A 72 -3.85 4.29 4.67
C ILE A 72 -5.27 4.81 4.83
N VAL A 73 -6.23 3.94 5.16
CA VAL A 73 -7.64 4.32 5.32
C VAL A 73 -7.85 5.25 6.50
N ILE A 74 -7.26 4.92 7.67
CA ILE A 74 -7.41 5.69 8.90
C ILE A 74 -6.79 7.08 8.73
N PHE A 75 -5.54 7.16 8.27
CA PHE A 75 -4.86 8.45 8.11
C PHE A 75 -5.41 9.28 6.96
N SER A 76 -5.98 8.66 5.92
CA SER A 76 -6.68 9.40 4.87
C SER A 76 -8.03 9.96 5.32
N LYS A 77 -8.68 9.34 6.31
CA LYS A 77 -9.94 9.85 6.88
C LYS A 77 -9.75 10.83 8.03
N ILE A 78 -8.71 10.67 8.85
CA ILE A 78 -8.43 11.55 10.01
C ILE A 78 -7.58 12.77 9.60
N GLY A 79 -6.77 12.65 8.54
CA GLY A 79 -5.94 13.74 8.05
C GLY A 79 -6.72 14.85 7.34
N LYS A 80 -6.00 15.91 6.94
CA LYS A 80 -6.49 16.84 5.91
C LYS A 80 -6.81 15.98 4.68
N GLY A 81 -8.06 16.04 4.21
CA GLY A 81 -8.54 15.26 3.08
C GLY A 81 -7.69 15.43 1.81
N PRO A 82 -7.98 14.66 0.75
CA PRO A 82 -7.20 14.73 -0.48
C PRO A 82 -7.17 16.16 -1.02
N SER A 83 -6.01 16.59 -1.52
CA SER A 83 -5.89 17.93 -2.10
C SER A 83 -6.77 18.04 -3.35
N GLU A 84 -7.16 19.27 -3.68
CA GLU A 84 -7.99 19.56 -4.85
C GLU A 84 -7.35 19.02 -6.14
N GLU A 85 -6.03 19.22 -6.30
CA GLU A 85 -5.23 18.65 -7.39
C GLU A 85 -5.32 17.10 -7.46
N MET A 86 -5.35 16.42 -6.32
CA MET A 86 -5.43 14.95 -6.29
C MET A 86 -6.82 14.45 -6.72
N ILE A 87 -7.88 15.18 -6.34
CA ILE A 87 -9.25 14.88 -6.75
C ILE A 87 -9.37 15.12 -8.26
N GLU A 88 -8.91 16.27 -8.74
CA GLU A 88 -8.96 16.65 -10.15
C GLU A 88 -8.17 15.66 -11.03
N ARG A 89 -7.01 15.19 -10.58
CA ARG A 89 -6.22 14.16 -11.28
C ARG A 89 -6.95 12.82 -11.34
N PHE A 90 -7.63 12.42 -10.27
CA PHE A 90 -8.40 11.18 -10.23
C PHE A 90 -9.62 11.25 -11.16
N ASP A 91 -10.33 12.38 -11.13
CA ASP A 91 -11.51 12.62 -11.96
C ASP A 91 -11.12 12.69 -13.44
N ALA A 92 -10.04 13.39 -13.80
CA ALA A 92 -9.52 13.44 -15.17
C ALA A 92 -9.12 12.05 -15.70
N ALA A 93 -8.45 11.23 -14.89
CA ALA A 93 -8.09 9.87 -15.27
C ALA A 93 -9.34 8.98 -15.44
N HIS A 94 -10.38 9.20 -14.64
CA HIS A 94 -11.66 8.50 -14.77
C HIS A 94 -12.41 8.91 -16.04
N GLU A 95 -12.44 10.20 -16.38
CA GLU A 95 -13.03 10.70 -17.61
C GLU A 95 -12.30 10.16 -18.85
N GLU A 96 -10.97 10.12 -18.85
CA GLU A 96 -10.18 9.56 -19.94
C GLU A 96 -10.40 8.03 -20.10
N TYR A 97 -10.57 7.31 -18.99
CA TYR A 97 -10.97 5.92 -19.00
C TYR A 97 -12.36 5.72 -19.64
N LEU A 98 -13.34 6.55 -19.29
CA LEU A 98 -14.68 6.51 -19.87
C LEU A 98 -14.67 6.89 -21.36
N ALA A 99 -13.91 7.91 -21.74
CA ALA A 99 -13.78 8.37 -23.13
C ALA A 99 -13.12 7.32 -24.04
N SER A 100 -12.15 6.56 -23.52
CA SER A 100 -11.47 5.49 -24.26
C SER A 100 -12.24 4.17 -24.33
N HIS A 101 -13.13 3.90 -23.36
CA HIS A 101 -13.85 2.63 -23.25
C HIS A 101 -15.37 2.73 -23.45
N GLY A 102 -15.87 3.86 -23.96
CA GLY A 102 -17.09 3.97 -24.74
C GLY A 102 -18.28 3.13 -24.27
N LYS A 103 -19.04 3.68 -23.31
CA LYS A 103 -20.49 3.48 -23.25
C LYS A 103 -21.19 4.82 -23.26
#